data_AF-A0A1X2CJ43-F1
#
_entry.id   AF-A0A1X2CJ43-F1
#
_cell.length_a   1.000
_cell.length_b   1.000
_cell.length_c   1.000
_cell.angle_alpha   90.00
_cell.angle_beta   90.00
_cell.angle_gamma   90.00
#
_symmetry.space_group_name_H-M   'P 1'
#
loop_
_entity.id
_entity.type
_entity.pdbx_description
1 polymer ?
#
loop_
_entity_poly.entity_id
_entity_poly.type
_entity_poly.pdbx_seq_one_letter_code
_entity_poly.pdbx_strand_id
1 'polypeptide(L)' 'MLNLRTAAGDLDLTFFPAGFPDGYDSLLAGAQARSIGGISVTVAGLDDVIKSKAAAARAKDLDALTRTDQYRPT' A
#
# COMPACT_ATOMS: atom_id res chain seq x y z
N MET A 1 9.44 -8.65 -4.69
CA MET A 1 9.58 -7.19 -4.61
C MET A 1 10.91 -6.84 -5.24
N LEU A 2 10.96 -5.78 -6.04
CA LEU A 2 12.16 -5.26 -6.66
C LEU A 2 12.36 -3.84 -6.15
N ASN A 3 13.47 -3.61 -5.45
CA ASN A 3 13.79 -2.30 -4.89
C ASN A 3 14.75 -1.60 -5.85
N LEU A 4 14.40 -0.39 -6.27
CA LEU A 4 15.13 0.40 -7.24
C LEU A 4 15.58 1.71 -6.61
N ARG A 5 16.69 2.24 -7.10
CA ARG A 5 17.13 3.59 -6.78
C ARG A 5 17.11 4.43 -8.05
N THR A 6 16.38 5.52 -8.02
CA THR A 6 16.21 6.44 -9.15
C THR A 6 16.88 7.77 -8.83
N ALA A 7 16.99 8.66 -9.82
CA ALA A 7 17.41 10.04 -9.58
C ALA A 7 16.45 10.80 -8.65
N ALA A 8 15.20 10.37 -8.54
CA ALA A 8 14.18 10.97 -7.68
C ALA A 8 14.08 10.30 -6.29
N GLY A 9 14.89 9.28 -6.00
CA GLY A 9 14.87 8.53 -4.74
C GLY A 9 14.54 7.05 -4.92
N ASP A 10 14.24 6.39 -3.80
CA ASP A 10 13.97 4.95 -3.75
C ASP A 10 12.56 4.63 -4.28
N LEU A 11 12.44 3.52 -5.01
CA LEU A 11 11.20 3.04 -5.61
C LEU A 11 11.08 1.53 -5.43
N ASP A 12 10.01 1.08 -4.78
CA ASP A 12 9.70 -0.33 -4.63
C ASP A 12 8.65 -0.78 -5.66
N LEU A 13 8.97 -1.79 -6.46
CA LEU A 13 8.05 -2.47 -7.36
C LEU A 13 7.60 -3.80 -6.75
N THR A 14 6.29 -3.95 -6.56
CA THR A 14 5.69 -5.16 -6.00
C THR A 14 4.90 -5.88 -7.09
N PHE A 15 5.31 -7.10 -7.44
CA PHE A 15 4.59 -7.91 -8.43
C PHE A 15 3.40 -8.66 -7.80
N PHE A 16 3.57 -9.10 -6.55
CA PHE A 16 2.59 -9.86 -5.80
C PHE A 16 2.37 -9.18 -4.44
N PRO A 17 1.29 -8.40 -4.28
CA PRO A 17 0.99 -7.75 -3.02
C PRO A 17 0.66 -8.79 -1.94
N ALA A 18 1.30 -8.67 -0.78
CA ALA A 18 1.04 -9.57 0.35
C ALA A 18 -0.44 -9.44 0.77
N GLY A 19 -1.09 -10.57 1.10
CA GLY A 19 -2.51 -10.60 1.48
C GLY A 19 -3.50 -10.59 0.31
N PHE A 20 -3.02 -10.63 -0.94
CA PHE A 20 -3.85 -10.63 -2.15
C PHE A 20 -3.39 -11.71 -3.13
N PRO A 21 -3.90 -12.96 -2.98
CA PRO A 21 -3.49 -14.08 -3.85
C PRO A 21 -3.89 -13.87 -5.32
N ASP A 22 -4.98 -13.15 -5.58
CA ASP A 22 -5.42 -12.79 -6.93
C ASP A 22 -4.76 -11.49 -7.44
N GLY A 23 -3.76 -10.98 -6.71
CA GLY A 23 -2.96 -9.84 -7.11
C GLY A 23 -3.70 -8.49 -7.09
N TYR A 24 -3.44 -7.67 -8.10
CA TYR A 24 -3.96 -6.29 -8.17
C TYR A 24 -5.44 -6.21 -8.50
N ASP A 25 -6.04 -7.24 -9.11
CA ASP A 25 -7.46 -7.24 -9.45
C ASP A 25 -8.33 -7.14 -8.19
N SER A 26 -7.93 -7.77 -7.08
CA SER A 26 -8.59 -7.65 -5.79
C SER A 26 -8.53 -6.24 -5.19
N LEU A 27 -7.54 -5.43 -5.59
CA LEU A 27 -7.35 -4.07 -5.08
C LEU A 27 -8.19 -3.03 -5.83
N LEU A 28 -8.65 -3.35 -7.05
CA LEU A 28 -9.37 -2.40 -7.91
C LEU A 28 -10.66 -1.89 -7.26
N ALA A 29 -11.36 -2.75 -6.52
CA ALA A 29 -12.63 -2.41 -5.88
C ALA A 29 -12.48 -1.34 -4.78
N GLY A 30 -11.37 -1.37 -4.04
CA GLY A 30 -11.07 -0.42 -2.95
C GLY A 30 -10.20 0.76 -3.38
N ALA A 31 -9.68 0.74 -4.60
CA ALA A 31 -8.76 1.74 -5.11
C ALA A 31 -9.43 3.10 -5.31
N GLN A 32 -8.67 4.17 -5.07
CA GLN A 32 -9.17 5.54 -5.10
C GLN A 32 -8.26 6.40 -5.98
N ALA A 33 -8.88 7.23 -6.82
CA ALA A 33 -8.15 8.27 -7.55
C ALA A 33 -7.74 9.39 -6.58
N ARG A 34 -6.50 9.86 -6.72
CA ARG A 34 -5.93 10.98 -5.97
C ARG A 34 -5.18 11.91 -6.91
N SER A 35 -5.35 13.22 -6.74
CA SER A 35 -4.57 14.22 -7.46
C SER A 35 -3.28 14.50 -6.69
N ILE A 36 -2.13 14.25 -7.32
CA ILE A 36 -0.80 14.50 -6.76
C ILE A 36 0.00 15.27 -7.81
N GLY A 37 0.41 16.49 -7.49
CA GLY A 37 1.17 17.33 -8.42
C GLY A 37 0.44 17.59 -9.75
N GLY A 38 -0.89 17.62 -9.76
CA GLY A 38 -1.71 17.79 -10.96
C GLY A 38 -1.92 16.51 -11.78
N ILE A 39 -1.39 15.36 -11.34
CA ILE A 39 -1.55 14.06 -11.98
C ILE A 39 -2.57 13.24 -11.19
N SER A 40 -3.52 12.62 -11.89
CA SER A 40 -4.44 11.65 -11.27
C SER A 40 -3.73 10.30 -11.14
N VAL A 41 -3.61 9.81 -9.91
CA VAL A 41 -2.96 8.54 -9.56
C VAL A 41 -3.95 7.65 -8.83
N THR A 42 -4.00 6.38 -9.19
CA THR A 42 -4.79 5.36 -8.49
C THR A 42 -3.99 4.81 -7.32
N VAL A 43 -4.53 4.92 -6.11
CA VAL A 43 -3.91 4.38 -4.89
C VAL A 43 -4.81 3.32 -4.26
N ALA A 44 -4.23 2.34 -3.57
CA ALA A 44 -4.99 1.33 -2.83
C ALA A 44 -5.80 1.97 -1.69
N GLY A 45 -6.92 1.35 -1.35
CA GLY A 45 -7.73 1.74 -0.19
C GLY A 45 -6.96 1.54 1.12
N LEU A 46 -7.32 2.28 2.17
CA LEU A 46 -6.64 2.18 3.46
C LEU A 46 -6.75 0.77 4.06
N ASP A 47 -7.94 0.15 4.00
CA ASP A 47 -8.14 -1.20 4.52
C ASP A 47 -7.28 -2.24 3.76
N ASP A 48 -7.10 -2.05 2.46
CA ASP A 48 -6.24 -2.91 1.64
C ASP A 48 -4.76 -2.77 2.03
N VAL A 49 -4.31 -1.54 2.30
CA VAL A 49 -2.95 -1.28 2.79
C VAL A 49 -2.75 -1.95 4.16
N ILE A 50 -3.70 -1.82 5.08
CA ILE A 50 -3.68 -2.45 6.40
C ILE A 50 -3.58 -3.98 6.25
N LYS A 51 -4.45 -4.58 5.43
CA LYS A 51 -4.44 -6.01 5.13
C LYS A 51 -3.08 -6.46 4.58
N SER A 52 -2.51 -5.69 3.64
CA SER A 52 -1.23 -6.04 3.03
C SER A 52 -0.08 -6.01 4.04
N LYS A 53 -0.05 -4.99 4.89
CA LYS A 53 0.95 -4.83 5.95
C LYS A 53 0.85 -5.92 6.99
N ALA A 54 -0.36 -6.26 7.41
CA ALA A 54 -0.62 -7.34 8.36
C ALA A 54 -0.15 -8.69 7.79
N ALA A 55 -0.43 -8.97 6.51
CA ALA A 55 0.00 -10.19 5.84
C ALA A 55 1.52 -10.25 5.61
N ALA A 56 2.18 -9.12 5.36
CA ALA A 56 3.63 -9.06 5.19
C ALA A 56 4.39 -9.29 6.51
N ALA A 57 3.79 -8.91 7.65
CA ALA A 57 4.25 -9.17 9.02
C ALA A 57 5.73 -8.86 9.29
N ARG A 58 6.29 -7.86 8.60
CA ARG A 58 7.66 -7.39 8.86
C ARG A 58 7.66 -6.51 10.10
N ALA A 59 8.72 -6.51 10.90
CA ALA A 59 8.79 -5.74 12.15
C ALA A 59 8.38 -4.25 11.95
N LYS A 60 8.89 -3.61 10.89
CA LYS A 60 8.52 -2.22 10.52
C LYS A 60 7.06 -2.03 10.12
N ASP A 61 6.41 -3.06 9.58
CA ASP A 61 5.03 -3.01 9.13
C ASP A 61 4.07 -3.14 10.34
N LEU A 62 4.44 -3.91 11.36
CA LEU A 62 3.69 -4.01 12.63
C LEU A 62 3.69 -2.68 13.40
N ASP A 63 4.84 -2.00 13.50
CA ASP A 63 4.93 -0.67 14.12
C ASP A 63 4.06 0.38 13.40
N ALA A 64 4.00 0.31 12.07
CA ALA A 64 3.18 1.21 11.26
C ALA A 64 1.68 0.97 11.49
N LEU A 65 1.25 -0.30 11.61
CA LEU A 65 -0.15 -0.67 11.84
C LEU A 65 -0.69 -0.12 13.15
N THR A 66 0.09 -0.18 14.22
CA THR A 66 -0.31 0.40 15.52
C THR A 66 -0.61 1.89 15.42
N ARG A 67 0.13 2.64 14.56
CA ARG A 67 -0.11 4.07 14.33
C ARG A 67 -1.35 4.33 13.47
N THR A 68 -1.60 3.50 12.47
CA THR A 68 -2.74 3.68 11.55
C THR A 68 -4.07 3.41 12.25
N ASP A 69 -4.14 2.41 13.15
CA ASP A 69 -5.35 2.09 13.89
C ASP A 69 -5.80 3.23 14.82
N GLN A 70 -4.86 4.02 15.36
CA GLN A 70 -5.13 5.21 16.17
C GLN A 70 -5.86 6.34 15.41
N TYR A 71 -5.88 6.31 14.07
CA TYR A 71 -6.47 7.34 13.21
C TYR A 71 -7.76 6.91 12.49
N ARG A 72 -8.31 5.72 12.79
CA ARG A 72 -9.59 5.32 12.23
C ARG A 72 -10.72 6.19 12.81
N PRO A 73 -11.53 6.88 11.98
CA PRO A 73 -12.72 7.54 12.47
C PRO A 73 -13.74 6.50 12.97
N THR A 74 -14.36 6.77 14.11
CA THR A 74 -15.46 5.99 14.71
C THR A 74 -16.70 5.97 13.84
#